data_AF-A0A1S8CYN9-F1
#
_entry.id   AF-A0A1S8CYN9-F1
#
_cell.length_a   1.000
_cell.length_b   1.000
_cell.length_c   1.000
_cell.angle_alpha   90.00
_cell.angle_beta   90.00
_cell.angle_gamma   90.00
#
_symmetry.space_group_name_H-M   'P 1'
#
loop_
_entity.id
_entity.type
_entity.pdbx_description
1 polymer ?
#
loop_
_entity_poly.entity_id
_entity_poly.type
_entity_poly.pdbx_seq_one_letter_code
_entity_poly.pdbx_strand_id
1 'polypeptide(L)'
;MMLCSTLMLTACGGGGDSGSNHSGSDNTNTPTPDNPDPTPDTTTGSTTLSLCGNSTTEQQLVDRINAVRRQGRSCGSTFYPAVGALTWNTRLANAAQGHSNDMANNNYFAHEGLNGSTIGTRATAAGYNFSVVGENIAAGYNSIDEVMAGWINSPGHCANMMNASFKEYGMACASNPNSTYKTYWTQEFGARN
;
A
#
# COMPACT_ATOMS: atom_id res chain seq x y z
N MET A 1 31.41 -18.56 -11.98
CA MET A 1 30.31 -18.58 -12.96
C MET A 1 29.02 -18.53 -12.15
N MET A 2 28.59 -17.32 -11.81
CA MET A 2 27.47 -17.09 -10.89
C MET A 2 26.20 -17.12 -11.74
N LEU A 3 25.42 -18.20 -11.61
CA LEU A 3 24.14 -18.32 -12.30
C LEU A 3 23.18 -17.27 -11.75
N CYS A 4 23.04 -16.19 -12.50
CA CYS A 4 21.94 -15.24 -12.40
C CYS A 4 20.66 -16.01 -12.74
N SER A 5 20.03 -16.62 -11.73
CA SER A 5 18.72 -17.24 -11.87
C SER A 5 17.69 -16.13 -11.93
N THR A 6 17.32 -15.77 -13.16
CA THR A 6 16.14 -14.98 -13.49
C THR A 6 14.90 -15.68 -12.93
N LEU A 7 14.51 -15.29 -11.73
CA LEU A 7 13.19 -15.62 -11.19
C LEU A 7 12.19 -14.85 -12.05
N MET A 8 11.46 -15.59 -12.89
CA MET A 8 10.34 -15.07 -13.68
C MET A 8 9.31 -14.46 -12.71
N LEU A 9 9.26 -13.14 -12.61
CA LEU A 9 8.16 -12.44 -11.95
C LEU A 9 6.92 -12.60 -12.83
N THR A 10 6.01 -13.48 -12.41
CA THR A 10 4.63 -13.46 -12.90
C THR A 10 3.99 -12.15 -12.47
N ALA A 11 4.04 -11.17 -13.36
CA ALA A 11 3.30 -9.93 -13.25
C ALA A 11 1.80 -10.23 -13.45
N CYS A 12 1.04 -10.26 -12.37
CA CYS A 12 -0.40 -10.01 -12.41
C CYS A 12 -0.63 -8.73 -11.63
N GLY A 13 -0.86 -7.62 -12.35
CA GLY A 13 -1.41 -6.42 -11.73
C GLY A 13 -2.83 -6.73 -11.27
N GLY A 14 -3.03 -6.83 -9.96
CA GLY A 14 -4.35 -6.94 -9.36
C GLY A 14 -5.12 -5.63 -9.54
N GLY A 15 -6.22 -5.69 -10.29
CA GLY A 15 -7.09 -4.56 -10.56
C GLY A 15 -7.71 -3.98 -9.29
N GLY A 16 -7.92 -2.66 -9.31
CA GLY A 16 -8.62 -1.95 -8.25
C GLY A 16 -10.07 -2.41 -8.15
N ASP A 17 -10.51 -2.71 -6.94
CA ASP A 17 -11.90 -3.03 -6.63
C ASP A 17 -12.69 -1.73 -6.48
N SER A 18 -13.84 -1.64 -7.15
CA SER A 18 -14.78 -0.51 -7.07
C SER A 18 -16.02 -1.00 -6.33
N GLY A 19 -16.21 -0.54 -5.08
CA GLY A 19 -17.29 -1.01 -4.22
C GLY A 19 -18.68 -0.73 -4.80
N SER A 20 -19.48 -1.78 -5.01
CA SER A 20 -20.91 -1.69 -5.35
C SER A 20 -21.76 -1.76 -4.08
N ASN A 21 -22.67 -0.80 -3.95
CA ASN A 21 -23.50 -0.54 -2.78
C ASN A 21 -24.68 -1.55 -2.67
N HIS A 22 -24.98 -2.08 -1.48
CA HIS A 22 -26.26 -2.76 -1.20
C HIS A 22 -27.00 -2.04 -0.07
N SER A 23 -28.22 -1.61 -0.40
CA SER A 23 -29.11 -0.77 0.42
C SER A 23 -29.91 -1.59 1.44
N GLY A 24 -30.15 -1.02 2.63
CA GLY A 24 -31.00 -1.59 3.67
C GLY A 24 -31.23 -0.68 4.88
N SER A 25 -32.13 0.29 4.71
CA SER A 25 -33.06 0.99 5.63
C SER A 25 -32.70 1.36 7.08
N ASP A 26 -32.81 2.68 7.32
CA ASP A 26 -33.43 3.45 8.42
C ASP A 26 -33.30 3.00 9.89
N ASN A 27 -32.68 3.87 10.70
CA ASN A 27 -33.29 4.33 11.96
C ASN A 27 -32.79 5.72 12.36
N THR A 28 -33.75 6.55 12.77
CA THR A 28 -33.67 7.97 13.10
C THR A 28 -32.98 8.26 14.44
N ASN A 29 -32.05 9.21 14.46
CA ASN A 29 -31.94 10.22 15.54
C ASN A 29 -30.94 11.34 15.19
N THR A 30 -31.37 12.59 15.39
CA THR A 30 -30.54 13.82 15.50
C THR A 30 -31.29 14.73 16.50
N PRO A 31 -30.70 15.76 17.15
CA PRO A 31 -29.31 16.22 17.09
C PRO A 31 -28.68 16.54 18.47
N THR A 32 -27.34 16.59 18.55
CA THR A 32 -26.60 17.36 19.57
C THR A 32 -25.27 17.88 19.01
N PRO A 33 -24.72 18.97 19.55
CA PRO A 33 -24.14 20.08 18.79
C PRO A 33 -22.68 19.87 18.38
N ASP A 34 -22.30 20.61 17.33
CA ASP A 34 -20.95 20.81 16.78
C ASP A 34 -19.86 20.72 17.85
N ASN A 35 -19.12 19.61 17.82
CA ASN A 35 -17.77 19.61 18.36
C ASN A 35 -16.88 20.21 17.27
N PRO A 36 -16.14 21.30 17.52
CA PRO A 36 -15.27 21.86 16.50
C PRO A 36 -14.25 20.80 16.10
N ASP A 37 -14.15 20.59 14.78
CA ASP A 37 -13.08 19.88 14.11
C ASP A 37 -11.73 20.29 14.74
N PRO A 38 -10.89 19.36 15.20
CA PRO A 38 -9.57 19.73 15.68
C PRO A 38 -8.80 20.35 14.50
N THR A 39 -8.63 21.66 14.57
CA THR A 39 -7.75 22.43 13.70
C THR A 39 -6.40 21.73 13.52
N PRO A 40 -5.76 21.79 12.33
CA PRO A 40 -4.50 21.09 12.08
C PRO A 40 -3.40 21.59 13.02
N ASP A 41 -3.05 20.79 14.02
CA ASP A 41 -1.87 21.02 14.86
C ASP A 41 -0.63 20.76 13.99
N THR A 42 0.08 21.83 13.70
CA THR A 42 1.38 21.81 13.04
C THR A 42 2.45 21.42 14.08
N THR A 43 2.45 20.15 14.48
CA THR A 43 3.53 19.56 15.27
C THR A 43 4.02 18.30 14.57
N THR A 44 5.08 18.49 13.78
CA THR A 44 5.81 17.47 13.02
C THR A 44 6.47 16.44 13.94
N GLY A 45 5.71 15.46 14.42
CA GLY A 45 6.21 14.24 15.05
C GLY A 45 5.98 13.06 14.10
N SER A 46 6.85 12.85 13.12
CA SER A 46 6.75 11.71 12.21
C SER A 46 6.99 10.40 12.99
N THR A 47 5.97 9.54 13.07
CA THR A 47 6.05 8.26 13.79
C THR A 47 7.20 7.42 13.22
N THR A 48 8.11 6.96 14.10
CA THR A 48 9.19 6.05 13.69
C THR A 48 8.65 4.63 13.51
N LEU A 49 8.99 4.00 12.39
CA LEU A 49 8.61 2.65 12.02
C LEU A 49 9.86 1.78 11.86
N SER A 50 9.74 0.49 12.21
CA SER A 50 10.73 -0.53 11.89
C SER A 50 10.13 -1.51 10.88
N LEU A 51 10.58 -1.43 9.62
CA LEU A 51 10.11 -2.29 8.54
C LEU A 51 11.16 -3.35 8.24
N CYS A 52 10.98 -4.56 8.78
CA CYS A 52 11.92 -5.67 8.60
C CYS A 52 13.39 -5.29 8.92
N GLY A 53 13.60 -4.56 10.01
CA GLY A 53 14.93 -4.08 10.43
C GLY A 53 15.35 -2.73 9.83
N ASN A 54 14.56 -2.16 8.91
CA ASN A 54 14.79 -0.83 8.37
C ASN A 54 14.08 0.22 9.23
N SER A 55 14.85 1.08 9.90
CA SER A 55 14.30 2.24 10.63
C SER A 55 13.93 3.35 9.66
N THR A 56 12.69 3.84 9.74
CA THR A 56 12.19 4.94 8.91
C THR A 56 11.10 5.71 9.66
N THR A 57 10.47 6.68 8.99
CA THR A 57 9.29 7.36 9.50
C THR A 57 8.20 7.41 8.43
N GLU A 58 6.96 7.63 8.85
CA GLU A 58 5.82 7.80 7.94
C GLU A 58 6.10 8.86 6.87
N GLN A 59 6.64 10.02 7.27
CA GLN A 59 7.01 11.09 6.34
C GLN A 59 8.07 10.66 5.34
N GLN A 60 9.11 9.92 5.77
CA GLN A 60 10.14 9.44 4.85
C GLN A 60 9.59 8.48 3.79
N LEU A 61 8.64 7.61 4.16
CA LEU A 61 7.96 6.73 3.19
C LEU A 61 7.13 7.54 2.19
N VAL A 62 6.37 8.53 2.68
CA VAL A 62 5.60 9.46 1.86
C VAL A 62 6.50 10.25 0.90
N ASP A 63 7.62 10.76 1.37
CA ASP A 63 8.58 11.53 0.56
C ASP A 63 9.15 10.67 -0.56
N ARG A 64 9.43 9.39 -0.29
CA ARG A 64 9.95 8.43 -1.27
C ARG A 64 8.93 8.16 -2.38
N ILE A 65 7.68 7.86 -2.06
CA ILE A 65 6.64 7.65 -3.09
C ILE A 65 6.32 8.95 -3.85
N ASN A 66 6.27 10.09 -3.16
CA ASN A 66 6.01 11.37 -3.79
C ASN A 66 7.17 11.86 -4.67
N ALA A 67 8.39 11.42 -4.40
CA ALA A 67 9.52 11.62 -5.32
C ALA A 67 9.32 10.93 -6.67
N VAL A 68 8.68 9.75 -6.68
CA VAL A 68 8.28 9.04 -7.90
C VAL A 68 7.15 9.79 -8.60
N ARG A 69 6.12 10.18 -7.85
CA ARG A 69 4.87 10.77 -8.40
C ARG A 69 5.02 12.19 -8.94
N ARG A 70 5.95 12.98 -8.40
CA ARG A 70 6.17 14.38 -8.84
C ARG A 70 6.84 14.52 -10.22
N GLN A 71 7.26 13.40 -10.82
CA GLN A 71 7.91 13.38 -12.13
C GLN A 71 7.09 12.50 -13.08
N GLY A 72 6.90 12.93 -14.33
CA GLY A 72 6.37 12.04 -15.35
C GLY A 72 7.36 10.90 -15.61
N ARG A 73 6.87 9.67 -15.77
CA ARG A 73 7.73 8.50 -15.99
C ARG A 73 7.08 7.46 -16.89
N SER A 74 7.92 6.71 -17.59
CA SER A 74 7.50 5.53 -18.34
C SER A 74 7.46 4.31 -17.43
N CYS A 75 6.28 3.69 -17.33
CA CYS A 75 6.06 2.40 -16.69
C CYS A 75 5.92 1.35 -17.81
N GLY A 76 7.04 0.69 -18.15
CA GLY A 76 7.12 -0.12 -19.37
C GLY A 76 7.00 0.77 -20.62
N SER A 77 6.09 0.42 -21.53
CA SER A 77 5.82 1.18 -22.76
C SER A 77 4.87 2.37 -22.57
N THR A 78 4.23 2.51 -21.40
CA THR A 78 3.23 3.54 -21.15
C THR A 78 3.83 4.70 -20.36
N PHE A 79 3.69 5.92 -20.86
CA PHE A 79 4.07 7.13 -20.14
C PHE A 79 2.93 7.60 -19.22
N TYR A 80 3.26 7.87 -17.95
CA TYR A 80 2.37 8.48 -16.98
C TYR A 80 2.89 9.90 -16.67
N PRO A 81 2.02 10.94 -16.71
CA PRO A 81 2.42 12.28 -16.28
C PRO A 81 2.66 12.33 -14.78
N ALA A 82 3.22 13.44 -14.28
CA ALA A 82 3.28 13.70 -12.84
C ALA A 82 1.86 13.73 -12.26
N VAL A 83 1.69 13.19 -11.06
CA VAL A 83 0.39 13.08 -10.38
C VAL A 83 0.47 13.63 -8.96
N GLY A 84 -0.69 13.94 -8.38
CA GLY A 84 -0.78 14.56 -7.06
C GLY A 84 -0.07 13.75 -5.96
N ALA A 85 0.49 14.46 -4.99
CA ALA A 85 1.13 13.84 -3.83
C ALA A 85 0.13 13.00 -3.01
N LEU A 86 0.64 11.93 -2.41
CA LEU A 86 -0.08 11.10 -1.46
C LEU A 86 0.24 11.54 -0.04
N THR A 87 -0.70 11.32 0.87
CA THR A 87 -0.49 11.45 2.33
C THR A 87 -0.45 10.07 2.99
N TRP A 88 0.24 9.96 4.12
CA TRP A 88 0.24 8.72 4.89
C TRP A 88 -1.15 8.40 5.45
N ASN A 89 -1.49 7.12 5.51
CA ASN A 89 -2.71 6.65 6.16
C ASN A 89 -2.47 5.39 6.98
N THR A 90 -2.62 5.50 8.30
CA THR A 90 -2.40 4.38 9.22
C THR A 90 -3.34 3.21 8.97
N ARG A 91 -4.56 3.42 8.45
CA ARG A 91 -5.49 2.31 8.17
C ARG A 91 -5.02 1.46 6.99
N LEU A 92 -4.55 2.09 5.91
CA LEU A 92 -3.89 1.40 4.79
C LEU A 92 -2.59 0.72 5.24
N ALA A 93 -1.80 1.36 6.12
CA ALA A 93 -0.59 0.72 6.67
C ALA A 93 -0.92 -0.52 7.52
N ASN A 94 -2.01 -0.49 8.27
CA ASN A 94 -2.47 -1.65 9.06
C ASN A 94 -2.96 -2.80 8.16
N ALA A 95 -3.69 -2.50 7.09
CA ALA A 95 -4.09 -3.51 6.09
C ALA A 95 -2.86 -4.12 5.39
N ALA A 96 -1.90 -3.27 5.00
CA ALA A 96 -0.62 -3.71 4.44
C ALA A 96 0.14 -4.63 5.41
N GLN A 97 0.20 -4.27 6.70
CA GLN A 97 0.87 -5.07 7.73
C GLN A 97 0.19 -6.42 7.91
N GLY A 98 -1.15 -6.43 7.92
CA GLY A 98 -1.93 -7.67 7.98
C GLY A 98 -1.61 -8.61 6.84
N HIS A 99 -1.54 -8.09 5.61
CA HIS A 99 -1.25 -8.92 4.45
C HIS A 99 0.21 -9.40 4.39
N SER A 100 1.17 -8.53 4.71
CA SER A 100 2.58 -8.93 4.84
C SER A 100 2.76 -10.03 5.89
N ASN A 101 2.08 -9.91 7.04
CA ASN A 101 2.10 -10.94 8.08
C ASN A 101 1.49 -12.25 7.59
N ASP A 102 0.37 -12.20 6.87
CA ASP A 102 -0.28 -13.38 6.32
C ASP A 102 0.66 -14.13 5.36
N MET A 103 1.24 -13.44 4.38
CA MET A 103 2.21 -14.01 3.44
C MET A 103 3.44 -14.60 4.16
N ALA A 104 4.00 -13.88 5.12
CA ALA A 104 5.20 -14.30 5.84
C ALA A 104 4.94 -15.52 6.75
N ASN A 105 3.82 -15.55 7.48
CA ASN A 105 3.52 -16.62 8.42
C ASN A 105 3.05 -17.89 7.72
N ASN A 106 2.36 -17.75 6.59
CA ASN A 106 1.82 -18.88 5.83
C ASN A 106 2.68 -19.27 4.61
N ASN A 107 3.84 -18.63 4.45
CA ASN A 107 4.84 -18.96 3.44
C ASN A 107 4.29 -19.01 1.99
N TYR A 108 3.56 -17.96 1.59
CA TYR A 108 3.03 -17.82 0.24
C TYR A 108 3.23 -16.39 -0.27
N PHE A 109 3.01 -16.16 -1.57
CA PHE A 109 3.13 -14.83 -2.19
C PHE A 109 2.03 -14.64 -3.24
N ALA A 110 0.97 -13.91 -2.87
CA ALA A 110 -0.17 -13.61 -3.73
C ALA A 110 -0.92 -12.38 -3.18
N HIS A 111 -1.64 -11.67 -4.05
CA HIS A 111 -2.49 -10.52 -3.66
C HIS A 111 -3.72 -10.92 -2.83
N GLU A 112 -4.24 -12.12 -3.07
CA GLU A 112 -5.33 -12.68 -2.27
C GLU A 112 -4.78 -13.25 -0.97
N GLY A 113 -5.41 -12.91 0.15
CA GLY A 113 -5.08 -13.50 1.44
C GLY A 113 -5.37 -14.99 1.45
N LEU A 114 -4.74 -15.75 2.35
CA LEU A 114 -4.95 -17.22 2.40
C LEU A 114 -6.41 -17.58 2.71
N ASN A 115 -7.13 -16.68 3.38
CA ASN A 115 -8.55 -16.80 3.68
C ASN A 115 -9.48 -16.29 2.56
N GLY A 116 -8.94 -15.96 1.38
CA GLY A 116 -9.68 -15.40 0.25
C GLY A 116 -9.93 -13.88 0.33
N SER A 117 -9.31 -13.18 1.30
CA SER A 117 -9.48 -11.72 1.41
C SER A 117 -8.82 -10.99 0.24
N THR A 118 -9.56 -10.05 -0.37
CA THR A 118 -9.02 -9.09 -1.34
C THR A 118 -8.45 -7.87 -0.61
N ILE A 119 -7.71 -7.00 -1.31
CA ILE A 119 -7.30 -5.71 -0.74
C ILE A 119 -8.50 -4.89 -0.23
N GLY A 120 -9.63 -4.89 -0.95
CA GLY A 120 -10.83 -4.17 -0.52
C GLY A 120 -11.37 -4.69 0.81
N THR A 121 -11.41 -6.01 0.98
CA THR A 121 -11.80 -6.66 2.24
C THR A 121 -10.83 -6.29 3.37
N ARG A 122 -9.51 -6.31 3.12
CA ARG A 122 -8.48 -5.96 4.12
C ARG A 122 -8.53 -4.48 4.51
N ALA A 123 -8.66 -3.58 3.54
CA ALA A 123 -8.78 -2.15 3.76
C ALA A 123 -10.04 -1.82 4.59
N THR A 124 -11.18 -2.42 4.23
CA THR A 124 -12.44 -2.26 4.99
C THR A 124 -12.30 -2.79 6.41
N ALA A 125 -11.68 -3.96 6.60
CA ALA A 125 -11.44 -4.54 7.93
C ALA A 125 -10.49 -3.67 8.79
N ALA A 126 -9.55 -2.95 8.17
CA ALA A 126 -8.71 -1.95 8.83
C ALA A 126 -9.42 -0.60 9.06
N GLY A 127 -10.72 -0.50 8.72
CA GLY A 127 -11.55 0.68 8.88
C GLY A 127 -11.36 1.74 7.79
N TYR A 128 -10.71 1.41 6.68
CA TYR A 128 -10.54 2.33 5.55
C TYR A 128 -11.72 2.19 4.58
N ASN A 129 -12.64 3.16 4.58
CA ASN A 129 -13.72 3.24 3.61
C ASN A 129 -13.25 3.96 2.35
N PHE A 130 -13.40 3.35 1.18
CA PHE A 130 -12.73 3.80 -0.04
C PHE A 130 -13.66 3.97 -1.24
N SER A 131 -13.30 4.90 -2.12
CA SER A 131 -13.79 4.97 -3.50
C SER A 131 -12.92 4.13 -4.45
N VAL A 132 -11.61 4.04 -4.15
CA VAL A 132 -10.65 3.24 -4.90
C VAL A 132 -9.53 2.76 -3.97
N VAL A 133 -9.03 1.54 -4.17
CA VAL A 133 -7.84 0.99 -3.52
C VAL A 133 -6.94 0.28 -4.52
N GLY A 134 -5.65 0.17 -4.20
CA GLY A 134 -4.67 -0.55 -5.03
C GLY A 134 -3.51 -1.09 -4.22
N GLU A 135 -2.89 -2.15 -4.72
CA GLU A 135 -1.83 -2.88 -4.01
C GLU A 135 -0.59 -3.11 -4.86
N ASN A 136 0.58 -2.93 -4.25
CA ASN A 136 1.83 -3.52 -4.70
C ASN A 136 2.36 -4.47 -3.62
N ILE A 137 2.77 -5.67 -3.99
CA ILE A 137 3.46 -6.61 -3.09
C ILE A 137 4.86 -6.93 -3.61
N ALA A 138 5.77 -7.28 -2.71
CA ALA A 138 7.11 -7.74 -3.05
C ALA A 138 7.66 -8.65 -1.94
N ALA A 139 8.65 -9.48 -2.27
CA ALA A 139 9.27 -10.37 -1.29
C ALA A 139 10.76 -10.55 -1.57
N GLY A 140 11.55 -10.81 -0.52
CA GLY A 140 12.99 -11.07 -0.63
C GLY A 140 13.88 -9.82 -0.75
N TYR A 141 13.29 -8.62 -0.69
CA TYR A 141 14.04 -7.37 -0.62
C TYR A 141 14.42 -7.06 0.83
N ASN A 142 15.63 -6.56 1.06
CA ASN A 142 16.16 -6.35 2.41
C ASN A 142 16.04 -4.90 2.88
N SER A 143 15.81 -3.96 1.95
CA SER A 143 15.68 -2.55 2.26
C SER A 143 14.53 -1.86 1.56
N ILE A 144 14.11 -0.72 2.12
CA ILE A 144 13.08 0.16 1.55
C ILE A 144 13.51 0.67 0.17
N ASP A 145 14.79 0.99 -0.02
CA ASP A 145 15.32 1.47 -1.30
C ASP A 145 15.25 0.40 -2.39
N GLU A 146 15.63 -0.85 -2.07
CA GLU A 146 15.58 -1.95 -3.03
C GLU A 146 14.15 -2.31 -3.43
N VAL A 147 13.20 -2.37 -2.48
CA VAL A 147 11.81 -2.72 -2.81
C VAL A 147 11.11 -1.63 -3.61
N MET A 148 11.37 -0.35 -3.29
CA MET A 148 10.86 0.78 -4.06
C MET A 148 11.42 0.75 -5.49
N ALA A 149 12.71 0.50 -5.67
CA ALA A 149 13.31 0.32 -6.99
C ALA A 149 12.69 -0.88 -7.75
N GLY A 150 12.41 -1.99 -7.04
CA GLY A 150 11.74 -3.17 -7.58
C GLY A 150 10.35 -2.85 -8.15
N TRP A 151 9.51 -2.13 -7.39
CA TRP A 151 8.20 -1.69 -7.87
C TRP A 151 8.29 -0.69 -9.03
N ILE A 152 9.20 0.28 -8.94
CA ILE A 152 9.47 1.27 -9.99
C ILE A 152 9.87 0.64 -11.32
N ASN A 153 10.59 -0.48 -11.30
CA ASN A 153 11.08 -1.18 -12.49
C ASN A 153 10.08 -2.22 -13.04
N SER A 154 9.00 -2.51 -12.30
CA SER A 154 7.90 -3.37 -12.78
C SER A 154 6.81 -2.50 -13.42
N PRO A 155 6.48 -2.68 -14.71
CA PRO A 155 5.49 -1.82 -15.38
C PRO A 155 4.14 -1.74 -14.66
N GLY A 156 3.62 -2.87 -14.16
CA GLY A 156 2.35 -2.90 -13.43
C GLY A 156 2.40 -2.18 -12.08
N HIS A 157 3.44 -2.42 -11.28
CA HIS A 157 3.60 -1.77 -9.98
C HIS A 157 3.89 -0.28 -10.12
N CYS A 158 4.71 0.10 -11.10
CA CYS A 158 4.96 1.48 -11.47
C CYS A 158 3.67 2.21 -11.88
N ALA A 159 2.84 1.58 -12.73
CA ALA A 159 1.56 2.15 -13.13
C ALA A 159 0.64 2.39 -11.92
N ASN A 160 0.61 1.45 -10.97
CA ASN A 160 -0.14 1.59 -9.73
C ASN A 160 0.35 2.78 -8.88
N MET A 161 1.68 2.94 -8.71
CA MET A 161 2.29 4.09 -8.03
C MET A 161 1.96 5.43 -8.69
N MET A 162 1.77 5.44 -10.02
CA MET A 162 1.47 6.63 -10.82
C MET A 162 -0.03 6.87 -11.05
N ASN A 163 -0.91 6.09 -10.44
CA ASN A 163 -2.35 6.29 -10.58
C ASN A 163 -2.80 7.57 -9.86
N ALA A 164 -3.39 8.50 -10.63
CA ALA A 164 -3.81 9.82 -10.16
C ALA A 164 -5.03 9.80 -9.21
N SER A 165 -5.80 8.70 -9.24
CA SER A 165 -7.01 8.54 -8.42
C SER A 165 -6.68 8.38 -6.94
N PHE A 166 -5.50 7.83 -6.60
CA PHE A 166 -5.07 7.70 -5.21
C PHE A 166 -4.70 9.04 -4.57
N LYS A 167 -5.00 9.16 -3.28
CA LYS A 167 -4.71 10.32 -2.42
C LYS A 167 -3.94 9.93 -1.16
N GLU A 168 -4.04 8.67 -0.75
CA GLU A 168 -3.50 8.15 0.50
C GLU A 168 -2.66 6.88 0.25
N TYR A 169 -1.72 6.63 1.15
CA TYR A 169 -0.73 5.56 1.03
C TYR A 169 -0.38 4.96 2.41
N GLY A 170 -0.17 3.65 2.45
CA GLY A 170 0.39 2.93 3.59
C GLY A 170 1.37 1.85 3.11
N MET A 171 2.34 1.50 3.93
CA MET A 171 3.30 0.45 3.62
C MET A 171 3.73 -0.29 4.89
N ALA A 172 3.96 -1.58 4.74
CA ALA A 172 4.41 -2.43 5.81
C ALA A 172 5.39 -3.50 5.32
N CYS A 173 6.04 -4.15 6.28
CA CYS A 173 6.88 -5.30 6.02
C CYS A 173 6.75 -6.32 7.16
N ALA A 174 6.78 -7.60 6.81
CA ALA A 174 6.89 -8.70 7.76
C ALA A 174 8.10 -9.57 7.43
N SER A 175 8.80 -10.01 8.48
CA SER A 175 9.93 -10.94 8.35
C SER A 175 9.60 -12.28 9.00
N ASN A 176 9.92 -13.37 8.31
CA ASN A 176 9.91 -14.72 8.86
C ASN A 176 11.11 -15.51 8.33
N PRO A 177 12.16 -15.77 9.13
CA PRO A 177 13.37 -16.46 8.66
C PRO A 177 13.12 -17.90 8.18
N ASN A 178 11.99 -18.51 8.55
CA ASN A 178 11.60 -19.86 8.15
C ASN A 178 10.75 -19.89 6.87
N SER A 179 10.39 -18.73 6.33
CA SER A 179 9.66 -18.61 5.06
C SER A 179 10.60 -18.57 3.85
N THR A 180 10.06 -18.82 2.67
CA THR A 180 10.78 -18.89 1.39
C THR A 180 11.54 -17.59 1.09
N TYR A 181 10.89 -16.45 1.28
CA TYR A 181 11.45 -15.15 0.89
C TYR A 181 12.03 -14.34 2.05
N LYS A 182 11.81 -14.79 3.29
CA LYS A 182 12.26 -14.15 4.54
C LYS A 182 11.65 -12.79 4.84
N THR A 183 11.45 -11.92 3.86
CA THR A 183 10.80 -10.60 3.96
C THR A 183 9.67 -10.49 2.96
N TYR A 184 8.57 -9.88 3.39
CA TYR A 184 7.37 -9.66 2.59
C TYR A 184 6.93 -8.21 2.80
N TRP A 185 6.70 -7.51 1.71
CA TRP A 185 6.39 -6.10 1.66
C TRP A 185 5.04 -5.91 0.99
N THR A 186 4.23 -5.04 1.58
CA THR A 186 2.96 -4.59 0.99
C THR A 186 2.93 -3.07 1.00
N GLN A 187 2.59 -2.50 -0.14
CA GLN A 187 2.28 -1.08 -0.33
C GLN A 187 0.83 -0.98 -0.78
N GLU A 188 0.03 -0.26 0.00
CA GLU A 188 -1.37 -0.02 -0.28
C GLU A 188 -1.62 1.46 -0.60
N PHE A 189 -2.55 1.68 -1.52
CA PHE A 189 -3.00 2.99 -1.96
C PHE A 189 -4.50 3.10 -1.83
N GLY A 190 -5.00 4.31 -1.61
CA GLY A 190 -6.43 4.54 -1.60
C GLY A 190 -6.84 5.98 -1.85
N ALA A 191 -8.13 6.17 -2.10
CA ALA A 191 -8.84 7.41 -1.85
C ALA A 191 -10.19 7.09 -1.21
N ARG A 192 -10.66 7.98 -0.34
CA ARG A 192 -11.96 7.85 0.35
C ARG A 192 -13.10 8.39 -0.53
N ASN A 193 -14.32 8.02 -0.17
CA ASN A 193 -15.56 8.62 -0.69
C ASN A 193 -15.79 10.00 -0.06
#